data_AF-A0A2N7RXE1-F1
#
_entry.id   AF-A0A2N7RXE1-F1
#
_cell.length_a   1.000
_cell.length_b   1.000
_cell.length_c   1.000
_cell.angle_alpha   90.00
_cell.angle_beta   90.00
_cell.angle_gamma   90.00
#
_symmetry.space_group_name_H-M   'P 1'
#
loop_
_entity.id
_entity.type
_entity.pdbx_description
1 polymer ?
#
loop_
_entity_poly.entity_id
_entity_poly.type
_entity_poly.pdbx_seq_one_letter_code
_entity_poly.pdbx_strand_id
1 'polypeptide(L)'
;MDQHVKEQQRAELHKTIWQVANDLRGSVDGWDFKSYVLGMLFYRFISENLNSYINTGEHEAGNAEFDFAQLADDEAEFAREEIVKEKGFFIRPSELFENVRKHAPQDENLNETLERIFQDIEGSARGTDSEDDLKGLFDDLNVNSSKLGNTVAKRNAKMVKLLDAIGDLPLGGKFSDNSIDLFGDAYEYLMQMYASSAGKSGGEYYTPQEVSELLAKITTVGKTRVNKVYDPAAGSGSLLLKFAKVLGKENVGGFYGQEINLTTYNLARINMFLHDINYENFDLALGDTLLEPHHWDDEPFEAIVSNPPFPPKCPCWGVGCCHDEQR
;
A
#
# COMPACT_ATOMS: atom_id res chain seq x y z
N MET A 1 1.77 6.70 -30.39
CA MET A 1 3.16 6.26 -30.19
C MET A 1 3.49 6.26 -28.70
N ASP A 2 2.63 5.67 -27.85
CA ASP A 2 2.63 5.98 -26.40
C ASP A 2 2.41 4.74 -25.51
N GLN A 3 1.50 3.85 -25.88
CA GLN A 3 1.19 2.66 -25.06
C GLN A 3 2.33 1.62 -25.03
N HIS A 4 2.98 1.36 -26.16
CA HIS A 4 4.08 0.39 -26.24
C HIS A 4 5.35 0.85 -25.48
N VAL A 5 5.59 2.16 -25.43
CA VAL A 5 6.72 2.74 -24.66
C VAL A 5 6.44 2.66 -23.17
N LYS A 6 5.20 2.97 -22.74
CA LYS A 6 4.76 2.80 -21.34
C LYS A 6 4.84 1.34 -20.89
N GLU A 7 4.43 0.39 -21.72
CA GLU A 7 4.55 -1.05 -21.43
C GLU A 7 6.01 -1.49 -21.29
N GLN A 8 6.91 -1.01 -22.16
CA GLN A 8 8.35 -1.30 -22.05
C GLN A 8 8.95 -0.72 -20.77
N GLN A 9 8.63 0.54 -20.43
CA GLN A 9 9.07 1.17 -19.19
C GLN A 9 8.57 0.42 -17.95
N ARG A 10 7.30 -0.01 -17.94
CA ARG A 10 6.73 -0.85 -16.88
C ARG A 10 7.45 -2.18 -16.78
N ALA A 11 7.71 -2.85 -17.91
CA ALA A 11 8.42 -4.14 -17.91
C ALA A 11 9.87 -4.01 -17.42
N GLU A 12 10.57 -2.92 -17.77
CA GLU A 12 11.92 -2.63 -17.28
C GLU A 12 11.93 -2.30 -15.79
N LEU A 13 10.96 -1.51 -15.32
CA LEU A 13 10.76 -1.23 -13.90
C LEU A 13 10.50 -2.52 -13.12
N HIS A 14 9.56 -3.35 -13.57
CA HIS A 14 9.24 -4.65 -13.00
C HIS A 14 10.45 -5.56 -12.90
N LYS A 15 11.25 -5.64 -13.97
CA LYS A 15 12.49 -6.42 -13.99
C LYS A 15 13.53 -5.88 -13.00
N THR A 16 13.69 -4.56 -12.93
CA THR A 16 14.64 -3.89 -12.04
C THR A 16 14.29 -4.17 -10.58
N ILE A 17 13.03 -3.97 -10.21
CA ILE A 17 12.49 -4.26 -8.88
C ILE A 17 12.74 -5.73 -8.51
N TRP A 18 12.46 -6.66 -9.44
CA TRP A 18 12.66 -8.09 -9.19
C TRP A 18 14.13 -8.46 -9.01
N GLN A 19 15.03 -7.88 -9.81
CA GLN A 19 16.47 -8.08 -9.69
C GLN A 19 16.98 -7.59 -8.34
N VAL A 20 16.62 -6.36 -7.96
CA VAL A 20 16.90 -5.79 -6.64
C VAL A 20 16.39 -6.71 -5.53
N ALA A 21 15.15 -7.17 -5.62
CA ALA A 21 14.57 -8.03 -4.61
C ALA A 21 15.33 -9.36 -4.48
N ASN A 22 15.76 -9.97 -5.59
CA ASN A 22 16.55 -11.21 -5.56
C ASN A 22 17.96 -11.00 -5.01
N ASP A 23 18.63 -9.93 -5.44
CA ASP A 23 20.00 -9.62 -5.03
C ASP A 23 20.08 -9.30 -3.54
N LEU A 24 19.06 -8.61 -3.01
CA LEU A 24 18.98 -8.26 -1.60
C LEU A 24 18.40 -9.37 -0.73
N ARG A 25 17.57 -10.27 -1.26
CA ARG A 25 16.99 -11.38 -0.48
C ARG A 25 18.07 -12.20 0.22
N GLY A 26 19.12 -12.59 -0.49
CA GLY A 26 20.20 -13.42 0.06
C GLY A 26 19.65 -14.72 0.64
N SER A 27 19.90 -14.98 1.93
CA SER A 27 19.41 -16.17 2.65
C SER A 27 18.00 -16.03 3.26
N VAL A 28 17.32 -14.90 3.05
CA VAL A 28 15.96 -14.68 3.57
C VAL A 28 14.96 -15.37 2.66
N ASP A 29 13.92 -15.98 3.23
CA ASP A 29 12.84 -16.53 2.41
C ASP A 29 12.18 -15.42 1.59
N GLY A 30 11.75 -15.75 0.38
CA GLY A 30 11.16 -14.76 -0.51
C GLY A 30 9.86 -14.16 -0.01
N TRP A 31 9.09 -14.95 0.72
CA TRP A 31 7.87 -14.50 1.35
C TRP A 31 8.15 -13.50 2.47
N ASP A 32 9.16 -13.77 3.31
CA ASP A 32 9.55 -12.86 4.38
C ASP A 32 10.13 -11.55 3.83
N PHE A 33 10.88 -11.62 2.73
CA PHE A 33 11.50 -10.43 2.14
C PHE A 33 10.48 -9.48 1.50
N LYS A 34 9.29 -9.99 1.12
CA LYS A 34 8.17 -9.22 0.56
C LYS A 34 7.82 -8.01 1.44
N SER A 35 7.64 -8.22 2.74
CA SER A 35 7.19 -7.15 3.65
C SER A 35 8.18 -5.99 3.70
N TYR A 36 9.48 -6.27 3.60
CA TYR A 36 10.51 -5.23 3.54
C TYR A 36 10.47 -4.42 2.25
N VAL A 37 10.35 -5.10 1.10
CA VAL A 37 10.29 -4.42 -0.20
C VAL A 37 8.99 -3.59 -0.31
N LEU A 38 7.85 -4.18 0.01
CA LEU A 38 6.55 -3.50 -0.07
C LEU A 38 6.43 -2.37 0.95
N GLY A 39 6.89 -2.57 2.19
CA GLY A 39 6.87 -1.56 3.23
C GLY A 39 7.79 -0.37 2.90
N MET A 40 8.99 -0.61 2.39
CA MET A 40 9.90 0.47 1.97
C MET A 40 9.39 1.20 0.73
N LEU A 41 8.77 0.50 -0.21
CA LEU A 41 8.14 1.11 -1.38
C LEU A 41 6.95 2.00 -0.96
N PHE A 42 6.13 1.53 -0.02
CA PHE A 42 5.05 2.31 0.56
C PHE A 42 5.56 3.54 1.29
N TYR A 43 6.58 3.39 2.15
CA TYR A 43 7.22 4.50 2.85
C TYR A 43 7.77 5.56 1.86
N ARG A 44 8.43 5.12 0.78
CA ARG A 44 8.86 6.02 -0.29
C ARG A 44 7.68 6.78 -0.89
N PHE A 45 6.61 6.09 -1.24
CA PHE A 45 5.42 6.69 -1.84
C PHE A 45 4.79 7.77 -0.95
N ILE A 46 4.50 7.44 0.31
CA ILE A 46 3.84 8.40 1.22
C ILE A 46 4.73 9.61 1.50
N SER A 47 6.05 9.40 1.56
CA SER A 47 7.03 10.48 1.72
C SER A 47 7.09 11.39 0.49
N GLU A 48 7.13 10.84 -0.71
CA GLU A 48 7.16 11.64 -1.94
C GLU A 48 5.81 12.35 -2.19
N ASN A 49 4.69 11.67 -1.91
CA ASN A 49 3.34 12.25 -2.04
C ASN A 49 3.17 13.45 -1.09
N LEU A 50 3.53 13.29 0.20
CA LEU A 50 3.44 14.37 1.19
C LEU A 50 4.36 15.54 0.84
N ASN A 51 5.64 15.27 0.52
CA ASN A 51 6.59 16.31 0.15
C ASN A 51 6.12 17.08 -1.10
N SER A 52 5.62 16.37 -2.11
CA SER A 52 5.09 16.97 -3.33
C SER A 52 3.83 17.80 -3.08
N TYR A 53 2.93 17.33 -2.23
CA TYR A 53 1.70 18.04 -1.89
C TYR A 53 2.02 19.38 -1.20
N ILE A 54 2.87 19.38 -0.18
CA ILE A 54 3.25 20.58 0.57
C ILE A 54 3.99 21.57 -0.35
N ASN A 55 4.99 21.09 -1.09
CA ASN A 55 5.76 21.95 -2.00
C ASN A 55 4.86 22.57 -3.08
N THR A 56 3.93 21.80 -3.65
CA THR A 56 3.00 22.33 -4.66
C THR A 56 2.13 23.44 -4.07
N GLY A 57 1.54 23.23 -2.88
CA GLY A 57 0.71 24.24 -2.21
C GLY A 57 1.48 25.53 -1.91
N GLU A 58 2.70 25.42 -1.39
CA GLU A 58 3.57 26.59 -1.11
C GLU A 58 4.00 27.31 -2.39
N HIS A 59 4.31 26.57 -3.45
CA HIS A 59 4.68 27.15 -4.75
C HIS A 59 3.50 27.90 -5.39
N GLU A 60 2.29 27.36 -5.28
CA GLU A 60 1.05 28.01 -5.72
C GLU A 60 0.70 29.25 -4.89
N ALA A 61 1.05 29.26 -3.61
CA ALA A 61 0.93 30.43 -2.72
C ALA A 61 1.99 31.52 -2.99
N GLY A 62 2.97 31.25 -3.87
CA GLY A 62 3.99 32.20 -4.31
C GLY A 62 5.39 31.96 -3.76
N ASN A 63 5.59 30.93 -2.94
CA ASN A 63 6.89 30.56 -2.37
C ASN A 63 7.63 29.56 -3.26
N ALA A 64 7.96 29.95 -4.50
CA ALA A 64 8.50 29.04 -5.52
C ALA A 64 9.83 28.32 -5.16
N GLU A 65 10.59 28.83 -4.20
CA GLU A 65 11.85 28.25 -3.73
C GLU A 65 11.68 27.41 -2.46
N PHE A 66 10.45 27.23 -1.97
CA PHE A 66 10.16 26.42 -0.79
C PHE A 66 10.47 24.95 -1.06
N ASP A 67 11.13 24.30 -0.09
CA ASP A 67 11.37 22.87 -0.11
C ASP A 67 11.18 22.31 1.31
N PHE A 68 10.06 21.61 1.50
CA PHE A 68 9.70 20.99 2.77
C PHE A 68 10.80 20.06 3.28
N ALA A 69 11.54 19.40 2.39
CA ALA A 69 12.63 18.50 2.78
C ALA A 69 13.86 19.20 3.37
N GLN A 70 13.99 20.52 3.20
CA GLN A 70 15.06 21.32 3.80
C GLN A 70 14.64 22.05 5.09
N LEU A 71 13.37 21.95 5.46
CA LEU A 71 12.83 22.60 6.64
C LEU A 71 13.30 21.89 7.92
N ALA A 72 13.40 22.61 9.04
CA ALA A 72 13.65 21.99 10.34
C ALA A 72 12.37 21.32 10.87
N ASP A 73 12.49 20.21 11.59
CA ASP A 73 11.33 19.45 12.05
C ASP A 73 10.39 20.29 12.93
N ASP A 74 10.93 21.16 13.79
CA ASP A 74 10.16 22.04 14.67
C ASP A 74 9.37 23.11 13.90
N GLU A 75 9.93 23.59 12.80
CA GLU A 75 9.23 24.46 11.87
C GLU A 75 8.13 23.70 11.12
N ALA A 76 8.25 22.40 10.87
CA ALA A 76 7.24 21.66 10.10
C ALA A 76 5.96 21.37 10.92
N GLU A 77 6.07 21.36 12.25
CA GLU A 77 4.98 20.97 13.16
C GLU A 77 3.74 21.87 13.04
N PHE A 78 3.86 23.12 12.59
CA PHE A 78 2.68 23.99 12.42
C PHE A 78 1.72 23.46 11.35
N ALA A 79 2.24 22.74 10.34
CA ALA A 79 1.44 22.20 9.24
C ALA A 79 0.81 20.84 9.59
N ARG A 80 1.21 20.19 10.70
CA ARG A 80 0.79 18.82 11.03
C ARG A 80 -0.74 18.67 11.03
N GLU A 81 -1.47 19.56 11.70
CA GLU A 81 -2.93 19.44 11.84
C GLU A 81 -3.65 19.47 10.48
N GLU A 82 -3.26 20.41 9.60
CA GLU A 82 -3.84 20.54 8.27
C GLU A 82 -3.46 19.36 7.36
N ILE A 83 -2.19 18.93 7.42
CA ILE A 83 -1.72 17.81 6.61
C ILE A 83 -2.33 16.48 7.03
N VAL A 84 -2.46 16.22 8.34
CA VAL A 84 -3.14 15.01 8.82
C VAL A 84 -4.61 15.02 8.39
N LYS A 85 -5.28 16.17 8.43
CA LYS A 85 -6.66 16.26 7.96
C LYS A 85 -6.81 15.92 6.48
N GLU A 86 -5.91 16.43 5.63
CA GLU A 86 -6.00 16.22 4.18
C GLU A 86 -5.49 14.84 3.74
N LYS A 87 -4.34 14.40 4.28
CA LYS A 87 -3.63 13.20 3.84
C LYS A 87 -3.80 11.99 4.76
N GLY A 88 -4.28 12.19 5.98
CA GLY A 88 -4.46 11.16 6.98
C GLY A 88 -3.22 10.85 7.82
N PHE A 89 -2.05 11.42 7.49
CA PHE A 89 -0.78 11.19 8.18
C PHE A 89 0.17 12.39 8.03
N PHE A 90 1.23 12.42 8.83
CA PHE A 90 2.30 13.42 8.74
C PHE A 90 3.68 12.77 8.87
N ILE A 91 4.64 13.27 8.09
CA ILE A 91 6.04 12.85 8.09
C ILE A 91 6.88 14.10 8.28
N ARG A 92 7.78 14.10 9.28
CA ARG A 92 8.68 15.23 9.50
C ARG A 92 9.72 15.32 8.39
N PRO A 93 10.27 16.50 8.08
CA PRO A 93 11.34 16.67 7.09
C PRO A 93 12.49 15.68 7.27
N SER A 94 13.01 15.51 8.49
CA SER A 94 14.11 14.57 8.77
C SER A 94 13.77 13.10 8.50
N GLU A 95 12.49 12.77 8.49
CA GLU A 95 11.91 11.43 8.31
C GLU A 95 11.40 11.19 6.88
N LEU A 96 11.57 12.14 5.97
CA LEU A 96 11.29 11.90 4.56
C LEU A 96 12.25 10.84 4.02
N PHE A 97 11.75 9.98 3.15
CA PHE A 97 12.50 8.89 2.53
C PHE A 97 13.82 9.37 1.93
N GLU A 98 13.83 10.52 1.24
CA GLU A 98 15.05 11.08 0.64
C GLU A 98 16.10 11.46 1.69
N ASN A 99 15.66 12.05 2.80
CA ASN A 99 16.54 12.49 3.88
C ASN A 99 17.05 11.29 4.67
N VAL A 100 16.19 10.31 4.96
CA VAL A 100 16.60 9.06 5.61
C VAL A 100 17.57 8.29 4.73
N ARG A 101 17.29 8.15 3.43
CA ARG A 101 18.20 7.50 2.46
C ARG A 101 19.57 8.20 2.43
N LYS A 102 19.60 9.53 2.44
CA LYS A 102 20.85 10.31 2.41
C LYS A 102 21.74 10.08 3.65
N HIS A 103 21.13 9.93 4.83
CA HIS A 103 21.85 9.74 6.10
C HIS A 103 22.05 8.27 6.48
N ALA A 104 21.31 7.34 5.86
CA ALA A 104 21.33 5.93 6.17
C ALA A 104 22.73 5.28 6.19
N PRO A 105 23.67 5.61 5.27
CA PRO A 105 25.02 5.03 5.32
C PRO A 105 25.85 5.45 6.54
N GLN A 106 25.50 6.56 7.19
CA GLN A 106 26.20 7.09 8.36
C GLN A 106 25.49 6.79 9.68
N ASP A 107 24.26 6.24 9.63
CA ASP A 107 23.50 5.87 10.81
C ASP A 107 23.83 4.45 11.27
N GLU A 108 24.63 4.34 12.33
CA GLU A 108 24.99 3.05 12.92
C GLU A 108 23.78 2.30 13.50
N ASN A 109 22.69 3.01 13.81
CA ASN A 109 21.45 2.48 14.41
C ASN A 109 20.23 2.69 13.49
N LEU A 110 20.43 2.65 12.16
CA LEU A 110 19.39 2.84 11.15
C LEU A 110 18.11 2.03 11.41
N ASN A 111 18.23 0.79 11.90
CA ASN A 111 17.08 -0.03 12.31
C ASN A 111 16.19 0.67 13.37
N GLU A 112 16.78 1.27 14.39
CA GLU A 112 16.05 1.99 15.45
C GLU A 112 15.47 3.31 14.91
N THR A 113 16.22 3.99 14.02
CA THR A 113 15.72 5.18 13.32
C THR A 113 14.49 4.87 12.49
N LEU A 114 14.52 3.81 11.67
CA LEU A 114 13.38 3.39 10.85
C LEU A 114 12.20 2.94 11.70
N GLU A 115 12.44 2.16 12.76
CA GLU A 115 11.39 1.74 13.69
C GLU A 115 10.68 2.93 14.32
N ARG A 116 11.43 3.95 14.77
CA ARG A 116 10.87 5.20 15.29
C ARG A 116 10.07 5.95 14.22
N ILE A 117 10.60 6.09 13.00
CA ILE A 117 9.90 6.76 11.90
C ILE A 117 8.54 6.10 11.65
N PHE A 118 8.50 4.78 11.55
CA PHE A 118 7.22 4.08 11.31
C PHE A 118 6.23 4.29 12.46
N GLN A 119 6.71 4.27 13.71
CA GLN A 119 5.87 4.59 14.87
C GLN A 119 5.38 6.05 14.86
N ASP A 120 6.20 7.00 14.40
CA ASP A 120 5.85 8.41 14.34
C ASP A 120 4.85 8.69 13.21
N ILE A 121 4.97 7.98 12.08
CA ILE A 121 3.99 8.04 10.98
C ILE A 121 2.63 7.49 11.45
N GLU A 122 2.59 6.30 12.04
CA GLU A 122 1.34 5.74 12.58
C GLU A 122 0.79 6.58 13.73
N GLY A 123 1.66 7.14 14.56
CA GLY A 123 1.31 8.01 15.67
C GLY A 123 0.83 9.41 15.25
N SER A 124 1.10 9.83 14.01
CA SER A 124 0.75 11.16 13.52
C SER A 124 -0.77 11.38 13.39
N ALA A 125 -1.52 10.30 13.16
CA ALA A 125 -2.97 10.26 13.00
C ALA A 125 -3.71 9.96 14.32
N ARG A 126 -3.01 9.87 15.45
CA ARG A 126 -3.64 9.46 16.71
C ARG A 126 -4.69 10.49 17.15
N GLY A 127 -5.93 10.02 17.35
CA GLY A 127 -7.07 10.84 17.74
C GLY A 127 -7.71 11.61 16.59
N THR A 128 -7.34 11.34 15.33
CA THR A 128 -8.00 11.88 14.14
C THR A 128 -8.84 10.81 13.44
N ASP A 129 -9.66 11.21 12.48
CA ASP A 129 -10.56 10.28 11.76
C ASP A 129 -9.78 9.21 10.96
N SER A 130 -8.53 9.49 10.58
CA SER A 130 -7.62 8.58 9.88
C SER A 130 -6.80 7.64 10.77
N GLU A 131 -7.01 7.62 12.10
CA GLU A 131 -6.20 6.80 13.03
C GLU A 131 -6.20 5.32 12.61
N ASP A 132 -7.39 4.76 12.40
CA ASP A 132 -7.56 3.32 12.14
C ASP A 132 -7.08 2.91 10.74
N ASP A 133 -6.99 3.86 9.79
CA ASP A 133 -6.47 3.61 8.44
C ASP A 133 -4.95 3.43 8.42
N LEU A 134 -4.23 4.11 9.32
CA LEU A 134 -2.76 4.11 9.39
C LEU A 134 -2.22 3.13 10.43
N LYS A 135 -3.00 2.84 11.47
CA LYS A 135 -2.58 2.00 12.58
C LYS A 135 -2.23 0.58 12.14
N GLY A 136 -1.01 0.17 12.48
CA GLY A 136 -0.48 -1.16 12.20
C GLY A 136 -0.15 -1.45 10.74
N LEU A 137 -0.08 -0.43 9.87
CA LEU A 137 0.35 -0.61 8.48
C LEU A 137 1.81 -1.05 8.37
N PHE A 138 2.65 -0.67 9.33
CA PHE A 138 4.07 -1.03 9.36
C PHE A 138 4.39 -2.18 10.34
N ASP A 139 3.40 -2.78 10.99
CA ASP A 139 3.59 -3.89 11.96
C ASP A 139 4.30 -5.12 11.33
N ASP A 140 4.03 -5.37 10.04
CA ASP A 140 4.67 -6.46 9.29
C ASP A 140 6.15 -6.16 8.93
N LEU A 141 6.61 -4.91 9.10
CA LEU A 141 7.95 -4.44 8.74
C LEU A 141 8.91 -4.48 9.95
N ASN A 142 9.35 -5.68 10.33
CA ASN A 142 10.29 -5.83 11.44
C ASN A 142 11.75 -5.58 11.04
N VAL A 143 12.20 -4.32 11.07
CA VAL A 143 13.59 -3.91 10.79
C VAL A 143 14.63 -4.47 11.78
N ASN A 144 14.19 -4.98 12.93
CA ASN A 144 15.01 -5.62 13.95
C ASN A 144 15.12 -7.14 13.79
N SER A 145 14.55 -7.71 12.73
CA SER A 145 14.52 -9.16 12.51
C SER A 145 15.91 -9.76 12.32
N SER A 146 16.15 -10.91 12.97
CA SER A 146 17.37 -11.71 12.76
C SER A 146 17.48 -12.23 11.32
N LYS A 147 16.36 -12.30 10.57
CA LYS A 147 16.35 -12.67 9.15
C LYS A 147 17.14 -11.68 8.30
N LEU A 148 17.13 -10.38 8.63
CA LEU A 148 17.90 -9.36 7.91
C LEU A 148 19.41 -9.48 8.15
N GLY A 149 19.80 -10.04 9.30
CA GLY A 149 21.18 -10.25 9.67
C GLY A 149 21.32 -10.53 11.17
N ASN A 150 22.34 -11.31 11.51
CA ASN A 150 22.58 -11.73 12.91
C ASN A 150 23.18 -10.61 13.79
N THR A 151 23.59 -9.48 13.21
CA THR A 151 24.14 -8.32 13.93
C THR A 151 23.51 -7.03 13.42
N VAL A 152 23.42 -6.01 14.28
CA VAL A 152 22.87 -4.68 13.95
C VAL A 152 23.55 -4.11 12.70
N ALA A 153 24.88 -4.11 12.65
CA ALA A 153 25.64 -3.64 11.48
C ALA A 153 25.28 -4.37 10.17
N LYS A 154 25.02 -5.69 10.20
CA LYS A 154 24.61 -6.44 9.00
C LYS A 154 23.18 -6.12 8.59
N ARG A 155 22.27 -5.95 9.55
CA ARG A 155 20.89 -5.51 9.27
C ARG A 155 20.90 -4.13 8.65
N ASN A 156 21.62 -3.18 9.24
CA ASN A 156 21.68 -1.79 8.77
C ASN A 156 22.33 -1.72 7.39
N ALA A 157 23.42 -2.45 7.13
CA ALA A 157 23.99 -2.55 5.79
C ALA A 157 23.00 -3.11 4.75
N LYS A 158 22.08 -3.98 5.15
CA LYS A 158 21.02 -4.50 4.28
C LYS A 158 19.90 -3.50 4.06
N MET A 159 19.52 -2.75 5.10
CA MET A 159 18.53 -1.66 5.02
C MET A 159 19.03 -0.51 4.15
N VAL A 160 20.31 -0.10 4.27
CA VAL A 160 20.91 0.90 3.37
C VAL A 160 20.76 0.47 1.91
N LYS A 161 21.14 -0.78 1.60
CA LYS A 161 20.99 -1.30 0.23
C LYS A 161 19.54 -1.34 -0.24
N LEU A 162 18.60 -1.62 0.66
CA LEU A 162 17.18 -1.63 0.34
C LEU A 162 16.65 -0.23 0.07
N LEU A 163 17.00 0.76 0.91
CA LEU A 163 16.67 2.17 0.70
C LEU A 163 17.25 2.69 -0.62
N ASP A 164 18.50 2.35 -0.92
CA ASP A 164 19.12 2.73 -2.19
C ASP A 164 18.41 2.10 -3.38
N ALA A 165 18.17 0.79 -3.31
CA ALA A 165 17.59 0.10 -4.44
C ALA A 165 16.12 0.46 -4.68
N ILE A 166 15.36 0.78 -3.63
CA ILE A 166 14.01 1.35 -3.74
C ILE A 166 14.07 2.79 -4.23
N GLY A 167 15.01 3.60 -3.75
CA GLY A 167 15.16 5.00 -4.15
C GLY A 167 15.66 5.18 -5.59
N ASP A 168 16.40 4.22 -6.13
CA ASP A 168 16.91 4.23 -7.51
C ASP A 168 15.86 3.75 -8.53
N LEU A 169 14.70 3.27 -8.08
CA LEU A 169 13.64 2.88 -9.00
C LEU A 169 13.14 4.11 -9.78
N PRO A 170 13.02 4.00 -11.12
CA PRO A 170 12.58 5.09 -11.99
C PRO A 170 11.06 5.28 -11.92
N LEU A 171 10.53 5.66 -10.76
CA LEU A 171 9.09 5.86 -10.49
C LEU A 171 8.61 7.28 -10.84
N GLY A 172 9.31 7.94 -11.76
CA GLY A 172 9.07 9.32 -12.17
C GLY A 172 10.00 10.33 -11.48
N GLY A 173 10.20 11.48 -12.11
CA GLY A 173 11.03 12.57 -11.60
C GLY A 173 10.28 13.38 -10.53
N LYS A 174 9.74 14.56 -10.90
CA LYS A 174 8.77 15.25 -10.03
C LYS A 174 7.55 14.34 -9.85
N PHE A 175 7.22 14.06 -8.59
CA PHE A 175 6.03 13.27 -8.24
C PHE A 175 4.79 13.94 -8.86
N SER A 176 4.06 13.18 -9.66
CA SER A 176 2.88 13.62 -10.41
C SER A 176 1.90 12.46 -10.54
N ASP A 177 0.73 12.66 -11.12
CA ASP A 177 -0.25 11.58 -11.33
C ASP A 177 0.35 10.35 -12.03
N ASN A 178 1.27 10.58 -12.99
CA ASN A 178 1.97 9.48 -13.66
C ASN A 178 2.89 8.69 -12.71
N SER A 179 3.46 9.33 -11.68
CA SER A 179 4.26 8.65 -10.65
C SER A 179 3.37 7.79 -9.77
N ILE A 180 2.21 8.30 -9.35
CA ILE A 180 1.25 7.55 -8.52
C ILE A 180 0.85 6.25 -9.22
N ASP A 181 0.47 6.33 -10.49
CA ASP A 181 0.15 5.16 -11.31
C ASP A 181 1.31 4.15 -11.39
N LEU A 182 2.56 4.64 -11.50
CA LEU A 182 3.75 3.78 -11.56
C LEU A 182 4.03 3.11 -10.21
N PHE A 183 3.83 3.79 -9.08
CA PHE A 183 3.96 3.21 -7.74
C PHE A 183 2.91 2.11 -7.51
N GLY A 184 1.65 2.39 -7.81
CA GLY A 184 0.55 1.43 -7.71
C GLY A 184 0.80 0.20 -8.59
N ASP A 185 1.14 0.39 -9.87
CA ASP A 185 1.41 -0.71 -10.80
C ASP A 185 2.64 -1.54 -10.36
N ALA A 186 3.71 -0.90 -9.88
CA ALA A 186 4.89 -1.58 -9.36
C ALA A 186 4.56 -2.45 -8.13
N TYR A 187 3.70 -1.93 -7.25
CA TYR A 187 3.24 -2.63 -6.06
C TYR A 187 2.35 -3.84 -6.40
N GLU A 188 1.36 -3.66 -7.29
CA GLU A 188 0.52 -4.76 -7.78
C GLU A 188 1.37 -5.87 -8.44
N TYR A 189 2.34 -5.48 -9.26
CA TYR A 189 3.25 -6.43 -9.89
C TYR A 189 4.07 -7.21 -8.87
N LEU A 190 4.65 -6.53 -7.87
CA LEU A 190 5.37 -7.19 -6.79
C LEU A 190 4.48 -8.19 -6.04
N MET A 191 3.28 -7.79 -5.67
CA MET A 191 2.32 -8.67 -5.01
C MET A 191 2.01 -9.92 -5.85
N GLN A 192 1.76 -9.76 -7.15
CA GLN A 192 1.50 -10.85 -8.08
C GLN A 192 2.69 -11.82 -8.19
N MET A 193 3.91 -11.29 -8.27
CA MET A 193 5.13 -12.07 -8.32
C MET A 193 5.32 -12.90 -7.05
N TYR A 194 5.10 -12.30 -5.88
CA TYR A 194 5.19 -13.02 -4.61
C TYR A 194 4.11 -14.09 -4.47
N ALA A 195 2.86 -13.80 -4.88
CA ALA A 195 1.77 -14.77 -4.89
C ALA A 195 2.09 -15.99 -5.77
N SER A 196 2.66 -15.73 -6.96
CA SER A 196 3.04 -16.78 -7.92
C SER A 196 4.24 -17.61 -7.43
N SER A 197 5.19 -16.99 -6.72
CA SER A 197 6.37 -17.67 -6.16
C SER A 197 6.08 -18.54 -4.93
N ALA A 198 5.00 -18.24 -4.19
CA ALA A 198 4.68 -18.89 -2.93
C ALA A 198 4.08 -20.31 -3.08
N GLY A 199 3.73 -20.75 -4.30
CA GLY A 199 3.20 -22.08 -4.57
C GLY A 199 1.84 -22.40 -3.92
N LYS A 200 1.24 -21.45 -3.20
CA LYS A 200 -0.12 -21.53 -2.67
C LYS A 200 -1.10 -21.14 -3.78
N SER A 201 -2.21 -21.86 -3.91
CA SER A 201 -3.26 -21.56 -4.89
C SER A 201 -3.73 -20.11 -4.73
N GLY A 202 -3.33 -19.25 -5.66
CA GLY A 202 -3.41 -17.78 -5.54
C GLY A 202 -4.81 -17.18 -5.46
N GLY A 203 -5.87 -17.98 -5.50
CA GLY A 203 -7.25 -17.51 -5.47
C GLY A 203 -7.63 -16.75 -4.20
N GLU A 204 -6.99 -17.04 -3.06
CA GLU A 204 -7.27 -16.37 -1.77
C GLU A 204 -6.53 -15.04 -1.59
N TYR A 205 -5.48 -14.76 -2.36
CA TYR A 205 -4.57 -13.63 -2.08
C TYR A 205 -4.53 -12.59 -3.20
N TYR A 206 -4.80 -12.98 -4.44
CA TYR A 206 -4.69 -12.07 -5.58
C TYR A 206 -5.57 -12.53 -6.75
N THR A 207 -6.46 -11.65 -7.18
CA THR A 207 -7.26 -11.82 -8.40
C THR A 207 -6.47 -11.26 -9.60
N PRO A 208 -6.17 -12.06 -10.64
CA PRO A 208 -5.46 -11.58 -11.82
C PRO A 208 -6.09 -10.31 -12.41
N GLN A 209 -5.26 -9.37 -12.89
CA GLN A 209 -5.73 -8.05 -13.30
C GLN A 209 -6.80 -8.11 -14.39
N GLU A 210 -6.65 -9.02 -15.35
CA GLU A 210 -7.57 -9.19 -16.47
C GLU A 210 -8.94 -9.68 -16.00
N VAL A 211 -8.96 -10.54 -14.99
CA VAL A 211 -10.20 -11.03 -14.36
C VAL A 211 -10.87 -9.91 -13.58
N SER A 212 -10.09 -9.16 -12.79
CA SER A 212 -10.59 -8.03 -12.01
C SER A 212 -11.17 -6.92 -12.90
N GLU A 213 -10.49 -6.59 -14.00
CA GLU A 213 -10.97 -5.59 -14.96
C GLU A 213 -12.25 -6.06 -15.66
N LEU A 214 -12.33 -7.35 -16.02
CA LEU A 214 -13.55 -7.92 -16.60
C LEU A 214 -14.72 -7.83 -15.64
N LEU A 215 -14.53 -8.23 -14.38
CA LEU A 215 -15.57 -8.16 -13.34
C LEU A 215 -16.03 -6.71 -13.11
N ALA A 216 -15.09 -5.76 -12.99
CA ALA A 216 -15.42 -4.35 -12.84
C ALA A 216 -16.26 -3.85 -14.02
N LYS A 217 -15.84 -4.12 -15.27
CA LYS A 217 -16.58 -3.71 -16.48
C LYS A 217 -17.98 -4.31 -16.57
N ILE A 218 -18.15 -5.57 -16.16
CA ILE A 218 -19.47 -6.24 -16.14
C ILE A 218 -20.38 -5.56 -15.11
N THR A 219 -19.88 -5.29 -13.91
CA THR A 219 -20.65 -4.69 -12.82
C THR A 219 -21.03 -3.23 -13.12
N THR A 220 -20.26 -2.54 -13.96
CA THR A 220 -20.48 -1.14 -14.32
C THR A 220 -21.11 -0.92 -15.70
N VAL A 221 -21.60 -1.96 -16.38
CA VAL A 221 -22.22 -1.81 -17.71
C VAL A 221 -23.33 -0.76 -17.68
N GLY A 222 -23.21 0.25 -18.56
CA GLY A 222 -24.18 1.33 -18.67
C GLY A 222 -24.11 2.39 -17.57
N LYS A 223 -23.13 2.29 -16.65
CA LYS A 223 -22.88 3.27 -15.59
C LYS A 223 -21.60 4.04 -15.90
N THR A 224 -21.64 5.36 -15.71
CA THR A 224 -20.46 6.23 -15.76
C THR A 224 -19.96 6.61 -14.36
N ARG A 225 -20.74 6.28 -13.32
CA ARG A 225 -20.41 6.47 -11.91
C ARG A 225 -21.07 5.39 -11.05
N VAL A 226 -20.48 5.11 -9.90
CA VAL A 226 -21.01 4.21 -8.88
C VAL A 226 -20.86 4.88 -7.52
N ASN A 227 -21.91 4.83 -6.69
CA ASN A 227 -21.84 5.42 -5.35
C ASN A 227 -20.89 4.64 -4.43
N LYS A 228 -21.25 3.43 -4.01
CA LYS A 228 -20.40 2.59 -3.16
C LYS A 228 -20.13 1.24 -3.81
N VAL A 229 -18.87 0.80 -3.78
CA VAL A 229 -18.42 -0.53 -4.22
C VAL A 229 -18.05 -1.36 -3.00
N TYR A 230 -18.46 -2.63 -2.96
CA TYR A 230 -18.17 -3.54 -1.84
C TYR A 230 -17.53 -4.85 -2.28
N ASP A 231 -16.51 -5.31 -1.55
CA ASP A 231 -15.94 -6.65 -1.64
C ASP A 231 -15.87 -7.35 -0.27
N PRO A 232 -16.73 -8.37 -0.01
CA PRO A 232 -16.75 -9.10 1.25
C PRO A 232 -15.54 -10.02 1.50
N ALA A 233 -14.65 -10.20 0.51
CA ALA A 233 -13.40 -10.96 0.64
C ALA A 233 -12.32 -10.23 -0.17
N ALA A 234 -11.98 -9.03 0.29
CA ALA A 234 -11.26 -8.03 -0.48
C ALA A 234 -9.85 -8.44 -0.91
N GLY A 235 -9.22 -9.40 -0.23
CA GLY A 235 -7.84 -9.78 -0.52
C GLY A 235 -6.93 -8.54 -0.44
N SER A 236 -6.09 -8.34 -1.46
CA SER A 236 -5.21 -7.16 -1.55
C SER A 236 -5.93 -5.86 -1.99
N GLY A 237 -7.26 -5.83 -2.06
CA GLY A 237 -8.02 -4.67 -2.54
C GLY A 237 -7.90 -4.40 -4.05
N SER A 238 -7.14 -5.20 -4.79
CA SER A 238 -6.89 -4.99 -6.23
C SER A 238 -8.17 -5.03 -7.07
N LEU A 239 -9.17 -5.81 -6.68
CA LEU A 239 -10.45 -5.88 -7.38
C LEU A 239 -11.25 -4.58 -7.21
N LEU A 240 -11.30 -4.03 -5.99
CA LEU A 240 -11.94 -2.75 -5.68
C LEU A 240 -11.30 -1.62 -6.50
N LEU A 241 -9.97 -1.56 -6.55
CA LEU A 241 -9.24 -0.53 -7.29
C LEU A 241 -9.45 -0.56 -8.81
N LYS A 242 -9.88 -1.70 -9.39
CA LYS A 242 -10.25 -1.71 -10.82
C LYS A 242 -11.46 -0.84 -11.12
N PHE A 243 -12.33 -0.56 -10.15
CA PHE A 243 -13.43 0.39 -10.35
C PHE A 243 -12.91 1.82 -10.54
N ALA A 244 -11.91 2.26 -9.76
CA ALA A 244 -11.23 3.54 -9.98
C ALA A 244 -10.59 3.60 -11.37
N LYS A 245 -9.96 2.51 -11.82
CA LYS A 245 -9.32 2.45 -13.14
C LYS A 245 -10.33 2.46 -14.31
N VAL A 246 -11.49 1.82 -14.15
CA VAL A 246 -12.52 1.71 -15.20
C VAL A 246 -13.39 2.95 -15.28
N LEU A 247 -13.74 3.54 -14.13
CA LEU A 247 -14.67 4.67 -14.06
C LEU A 247 -13.98 6.03 -13.85
N GLY A 248 -12.75 6.07 -13.36
CA GLY A 248 -12.14 7.27 -12.77
C GLY A 248 -12.39 7.30 -11.26
N LYS A 249 -11.37 7.69 -10.47
CA LYS A 249 -11.44 7.70 -9.00
C LYS A 249 -12.57 8.60 -8.49
N GLU A 250 -12.79 9.73 -9.16
CA GLU A 250 -13.83 10.71 -8.87
C GLU A 250 -15.26 10.21 -9.17
N ASN A 251 -15.39 9.11 -9.90
CA ASN A 251 -16.68 8.52 -10.27
C ASN A 251 -17.04 7.31 -9.39
N VAL A 252 -16.24 7.03 -8.36
CA VAL A 252 -16.52 6.05 -7.30
C VAL A 252 -16.65 6.80 -5.98
N GLY A 253 -17.82 6.74 -5.34
CA GLY A 253 -18.08 7.47 -4.09
C GLY A 253 -17.56 6.78 -2.82
N GLY A 254 -17.09 5.53 -2.89
CA GLY A 254 -16.41 4.87 -1.78
C GLY A 254 -16.08 3.40 -2.05
N PHE A 255 -14.97 2.93 -1.48
CA PHE A 255 -14.48 1.55 -1.58
C PHE A 255 -14.60 0.85 -0.24
N TYR A 256 -15.45 -0.18 -0.18
CA TYR A 256 -15.72 -0.92 1.04
C TYR A 256 -15.26 -2.35 0.89
N GLY A 257 -14.72 -2.94 1.95
CA GLY A 257 -14.35 -4.34 1.89
C GLY A 257 -13.96 -4.96 3.21
N GLN A 258 -13.94 -6.28 3.24
CA GLN A 258 -13.60 -7.02 4.45
C GLN A 258 -12.61 -8.14 4.13
N GLU A 259 -11.61 -8.32 4.99
CA GLU A 259 -10.56 -9.32 4.84
C GLU A 259 -10.30 -10.01 6.19
N ILE A 260 -10.14 -11.33 6.18
CA ILE A 260 -9.96 -12.13 7.39
C ILE A 260 -8.49 -12.19 7.83
N ASN A 261 -7.55 -12.10 6.87
CA ASN A 261 -6.12 -12.20 7.13
C ASN A 261 -5.51 -10.82 7.37
N LEU A 262 -4.96 -10.59 8.58
CA LEU A 262 -4.33 -9.31 8.97
C LEU A 262 -3.25 -8.82 7.99
N THR A 263 -2.35 -9.69 7.53
CA THR A 263 -1.30 -9.29 6.58
C THR A 263 -1.91 -8.89 5.24
N THR A 264 -2.89 -9.63 4.73
CA THR A 264 -3.58 -9.29 3.47
C THR A 264 -4.40 -8.01 3.61
N TYR A 265 -5.02 -7.80 4.77
CA TYR A 265 -5.74 -6.59 5.14
C TYR A 265 -4.83 -5.34 5.12
N ASN A 266 -3.64 -5.43 5.72
CA ASN A 266 -2.63 -4.37 5.67
C ASN A 266 -2.20 -4.07 4.23
N LEU A 267 -2.00 -5.11 3.41
CA LEU A 267 -1.68 -4.94 1.99
C LEU A 267 -2.81 -4.20 1.26
N ALA A 268 -4.08 -4.50 1.55
CA ALA A 268 -5.21 -3.82 0.92
C ALA A 268 -5.25 -2.33 1.26
N ARG A 269 -5.06 -1.98 2.54
CA ARG A 269 -4.99 -0.58 2.99
C ARG A 269 -3.83 0.18 2.33
N ILE A 270 -2.62 -0.40 2.35
CA ILE A 270 -1.46 0.16 1.64
C ILE A 270 -1.75 0.35 0.15
N ASN A 271 -2.42 -0.62 -0.47
CA ASN A 271 -2.75 -0.57 -1.90
C ASN A 271 -3.73 0.56 -2.23
N MET A 272 -4.68 0.87 -1.34
CA MET A 272 -5.57 2.04 -1.47
C MET A 272 -4.76 3.35 -1.46
N PHE A 273 -3.86 3.52 -0.48
CA PHE A 273 -3.01 4.70 -0.42
C PHE A 273 -2.12 4.86 -1.66
N LEU A 274 -1.52 3.78 -2.16
CA LEU A 274 -0.65 3.81 -3.34
C LEU A 274 -1.38 4.20 -4.63
N HIS A 275 -2.69 4.01 -4.68
CA HIS A 275 -3.55 4.45 -5.78
C HIS A 275 -4.20 5.81 -5.50
N ASP A 276 -3.71 6.54 -4.51
CA ASP A 276 -4.18 7.88 -4.12
C ASP A 276 -5.69 7.91 -3.84
N ILE A 277 -6.19 6.85 -3.20
CA ILE A 277 -7.54 6.84 -2.63
C ILE A 277 -7.44 7.45 -1.23
N ASN A 278 -8.12 8.57 -1.02
CA ASN A 278 -8.17 9.24 0.29
C ASN A 278 -8.83 8.33 1.33
N TYR A 279 -8.36 8.40 2.58
CA TYR A 279 -8.89 7.63 3.71
C TYR A 279 -10.40 7.84 3.92
N GLU A 280 -10.94 9.02 3.63
CA GLU A 280 -12.39 9.28 3.69
C GLU A 280 -13.20 8.49 2.63
N ASN A 281 -12.54 7.98 1.59
CA ASN A 281 -13.17 7.30 0.46
C ASN A 281 -13.00 5.77 0.49
N PHE A 282 -12.40 5.20 1.53
CA PHE A 282 -12.38 3.75 1.70
C PHE A 282 -12.62 3.34 3.15
N ASP A 283 -13.23 2.17 3.33
CA ASP A 283 -13.35 1.51 4.64
C ASP A 283 -13.07 0.02 4.43
N LEU A 284 -12.02 -0.46 5.10
CA LEU A 284 -11.64 -1.86 5.08
C LEU A 284 -11.71 -2.40 6.51
N ALA A 285 -12.48 -3.47 6.69
CA ALA A 285 -12.61 -4.16 7.97
C ALA A 285 -11.76 -5.43 8.03
N LEU A 286 -11.18 -5.69 9.20
CA LEU A 286 -10.53 -6.96 9.53
C LEU A 286 -11.53 -7.88 10.24
N GLY A 287 -11.86 -9.03 9.64
CA GLY A 287 -12.74 -10.01 10.28
C GLY A 287 -13.34 -11.02 9.31
N ASP A 288 -14.02 -12.04 9.84
CA ASP A 288 -14.76 -13.01 9.03
C ASP A 288 -16.11 -12.43 8.61
N THR A 289 -16.30 -12.18 7.32
CA THR A 289 -17.52 -11.54 6.78
C THR A 289 -18.79 -12.36 6.97
N LEU A 290 -18.69 -13.68 7.18
CA LEU A 290 -19.85 -14.53 7.42
C LEU A 290 -20.27 -14.53 8.89
N LEU A 291 -19.33 -14.41 9.82
CA LEU A 291 -19.58 -14.44 11.26
C LEU A 291 -19.76 -13.03 11.85
N GLU A 292 -18.95 -12.09 11.41
CA GLU A 292 -18.85 -10.72 11.90
C GLU A 292 -18.86 -9.73 10.72
N PRO A 293 -19.99 -9.58 10.00
CA PRO A 293 -20.11 -8.60 8.93
C PRO A 293 -20.07 -7.17 9.48
N HIS A 294 -19.15 -6.35 8.96
CA HIS A 294 -18.85 -5.01 9.50
C HIS A 294 -19.62 -3.85 8.83
N HIS A 295 -20.01 -3.97 7.56
CA HIS A 295 -20.52 -2.83 6.76
C HIS A 295 -22.05 -2.78 6.62
N TRP A 296 -22.80 -3.16 7.66
CA TRP A 296 -24.27 -3.14 7.61
C TRP A 296 -24.86 -1.74 7.50
N ASP A 297 -24.25 -0.77 8.18
CA ASP A 297 -24.74 0.61 8.25
C ASP A 297 -24.39 1.41 6.97
N ASP A 298 -23.55 0.85 6.09
CA ASP A 298 -23.10 1.48 4.85
C ASP A 298 -23.97 1.16 3.63
N GLU A 299 -24.92 0.24 3.78
CA GLU A 299 -25.84 -0.16 2.73
C GLU A 299 -26.76 1.00 2.29
N PRO A 300 -27.21 1.02 1.02
CA PRO A 300 -26.99 0.02 -0.02
C PRO A 300 -25.72 0.26 -0.86
N PHE A 301 -25.06 -0.83 -1.24
CA PHE A 301 -23.98 -0.83 -2.24
C PHE A 301 -24.53 -0.92 -3.66
N GLU A 302 -23.96 -0.13 -4.58
CA GLU A 302 -24.39 -0.12 -5.98
C GLU A 302 -23.66 -1.13 -6.87
N ALA A 303 -22.49 -1.58 -6.41
CA ALA A 303 -21.67 -2.60 -7.04
C ALA A 303 -21.10 -3.50 -5.95
N ILE A 304 -21.32 -4.80 -6.08
CA ILE A 304 -20.73 -5.81 -5.19
C ILE A 304 -19.99 -6.80 -6.06
N VAL A 305 -18.72 -7.04 -5.74
CA VAL A 305 -17.86 -8.00 -6.45
C VAL A 305 -17.06 -8.77 -5.43
N SER A 306 -16.65 -9.99 -5.74
CA SER A 306 -15.75 -10.74 -4.86
C SER A 306 -15.06 -11.86 -5.60
N ASN A 307 -13.89 -12.25 -5.11
CA ASN A 307 -13.22 -13.50 -5.46
C ASN A 307 -12.89 -14.25 -4.16
N PRO A 308 -13.88 -14.89 -3.52
CA PRO A 308 -13.70 -15.49 -2.22
C PRO A 308 -12.81 -16.74 -2.30
N PRO A 309 -12.11 -17.10 -1.22
CA PRO A 309 -11.23 -18.27 -1.20
C PRO A 309 -12.01 -19.56 -1.52
N PHE A 310 -11.43 -20.45 -2.33
CA PHE A 310 -12.03 -21.76 -2.57
C PHE A 310 -11.75 -22.68 -1.38
N PRO A 311 -12.77 -23.13 -0.62
CA PRO A 311 -12.54 -23.99 0.52
C PRO A 311 -11.98 -25.35 0.06
N PRO A 312 -10.88 -25.87 0.64
CA PRO A 312 -10.36 -27.20 0.30
C PRO A 312 -11.27 -28.35 0.74
N LYS A 313 -12.28 -28.11 1.60
CA LYS A 313 -13.13 -29.15 2.20
C LYS A 313 -14.59 -28.74 2.51
N CYS A 314 -15.23 -27.86 1.74
CA CYS A 314 -16.68 -27.66 1.94
C CYS A 314 -17.42 -27.40 0.63
N PRO A 315 -18.37 -28.27 0.23
CA PRO A 315 -19.22 -28.03 -0.95
C PRO A 315 -20.34 -27.02 -0.68
N CYS A 316 -20.53 -26.54 0.55
CA CYS A 316 -21.60 -25.62 0.92
C CYS A 316 -21.09 -24.34 1.58
N TRP A 317 -21.53 -23.21 1.04
CA TRP A 317 -21.39 -21.88 1.64
C TRP A 317 -22.57 -21.65 2.60
N GLY A 318 -22.34 -21.56 3.91
CA GLY A 318 -23.39 -21.22 4.90
C GLY A 318 -23.01 -21.48 6.37
N VAL A 319 -23.56 -20.65 7.27
CA VAL A 319 -23.28 -20.56 8.73
C VAL A 319 -23.67 -21.82 9.55
N GLY A 320 -24.08 -22.91 8.89
CA GLY A 320 -24.46 -24.18 9.54
C GLY A 320 -23.71 -25.42 9.06
N CYS A 321 -22.80 -25.30 8.09
CA CYS A 321 -22.19 -26.47 7.44
C CYS A 321 -20.95 -27.03 8.15
N CYS A 322 -20.29 -26.27 9.03
CA CYS A 322 -18.98 -26.64 9.60
C CYS A 322 -19.03 -27.30 10.99
N HIS A 323 -20.21 -27.74 11.47
CA HIS A 323 -20.35 -28.27 12.83
C HIS A 323 -20.07 -29.78 12.99
N ASP A 324 -19.84 -30.55 11.92
CA ASP A 324 -19.84 -32.02 12.00
C ASP A 324 -18.46 -32.72 11.92
N GLU A 325 -17.32 -32.02 11.89
CA GLU A 325 -15.99 -32.68 11.87
C GLU A 325 -15.11 -32.36 13.11
N GLN A 326 -15.69 -32.50 14.30
CA GLN A 326 -14.93 -32.86 15.52
C GLN A 326 -15.50 -34.14 16.14
N ARG A 327 -15.24 -35.27 15.48
CA ARG A 327 -15.19 -36.61 16.09
C ARG A 327 -14.05 -37.42 15.48
#